data_AF-A0A5M9K849-F1
#
_entry.id   AF-A0A5M9K849-F1
#
_cell.length_a   1.000
_cell.length_b   1.000
_cell.length_c   1.000
_cell.angle_alpha   90.00
_cell.angle_beta   90.00
_cell.angle_gamma   90.00
#
_symmetry.space_group_name_H-M   'P 1'
#
loop_
_entity.id
_entity.type
_entity.pdbx_description
1 polymer ?
#
loop_
_entity_poly.entity_id
_entity_poly.type
_entity_poly.pdbx_seq_one_letter_code
_entity_poly.pdbx_strand_id
1 'polypeptide(L)'
;MMGLAEVLGICSAGHFEFTPDSADEVASPLLIETALFGKPSTDVLRGALLSDDILLPNVAALSFATAKNLDTDEMRDFCIWQCALVRTSSRPVDMAFSIMGMLGVMLDPSDFDVDDRLGATIALAREILRQGRNASWLGISVNLPPCRYLSTFPVFPQTSVAGQATYDLPSGGRQLVQLAEAIYPNDIGLFPHHKGSMDETGYLLLDALAVMVVATPATTTTTTMSADLLYDDAMRPTQLKAVDGSTWIISADVATSSDSDRAASPPLPEPRSFAVMLGFYNGIPAVTTGNTLRAMLVTEHAKDRYHVRSYFLLSTEALQWGSTWKKHQFCVGGPEKYSLLEEGLSDQDYVHVPKIHSSS
;
A
#
# COMPACT_ATOMS: atom_id res chain seq x y z
N MET A 1 13.98 1.02 32.53
CA MET A 1 13.84 2.15 31.58
C MET A 1 13.07 1.59 30.39
N MET A 2 11.93 2.19 30.06
CA MET A 2 11.05 1.72 28.99
C MET A 2 11.72 1.94 27.63
N GLY A 3 11.67 0.95 26.75
CA GLY A 3 12.21 1.04 25.39
C GLY A 3 11.30 1.89 24.48
N LEU A 4 11.84 2.37 23.34
CA LEU A 4 11.07 3.19 22.40
C LEU A 4 9.80 2.49 21.91
N ALA A 5 9.89 1.21 21.54
CA ALA A 5 8.73 0.44 21.06
C ALA A 5 7.60 0.37 22.10
N GLU A 6 7.95 0.20 23.38
CA GLU A 6 7.00 0.17 24.51
C GLU A 6 6.33 1.53 24.71
N VAL A 7 7.10 2.63 24.67
CA VAL A 7 6.56 4.00 24.76
C VAL A 7 5.58 4.27 23.61
N LEU A 8 5.97 3.91 22.38
CA LEU A 8 5.11 4.10 21.20
C LEU A 8 3.86 3.24 21.27
N GLY A 9 3.96 1.99 21.72
CA GLY A 9 2.82 1.09 21.89
C GLY A 9 1.79 1.64 22.87
N ILE A 10 2.26 2.16 24.01
CA ILE A 10 1.41 2.82 25.01
C ILE A 10 0.73 4.07 24.42
N CYS A 11 1.48 4.93 23.72
CA CYS A 11 0.91 6.11 23.06
C CYS A 11 -0.11 5.77 21.97
N SER A 12 0.09 4.67 21.24
CA SER A 12 -0.88 4.18 20.25
C SER A 12 -2.16 3.64 20.90
N ALA A 13 -2.07 2.98 22.06
CA ALA A 13 -3.21 2.51 22.84
C ALA A 13 -3.94 3.64 23.59
N GLY A 14 -3.28 4.79 23.79
CA GLY A 14 -3.84 5.96 24.45
C GLY A 14 -3.81 5.93 25.97
N HIS A 15 -3.34 4.84 26.59
CA HIS A 15 -3.27 4.67 28.04
C HIS A 15 -2.31 3.54 28.46
N PHE A 16 -1.91 3.53 29.73
CA PHE A 16 -1.31 2.36 30.38
C PHE A 16 -1.65 2.30 31.87
N GLU A 17 -1.57 1.10 32.44
CA GLU A 17 -1.71 0.89 33.88
C GLU A 17 -0.34 0.79 34.56
N PHE A 18 -0.18 1.52 35.65
CA PHE A 18 1.00 1.49 36.51
C PHE A 18 0.61 1.03 37.90
N THR A 19 1.14 -0.10 38.34
CA THR A 19 0.99 -0.58 39.71
C THR A 19 2.25 -0.22 40.51
N PRO A 20 2.15 0.68 41.50
CA PRO A 20 3.31 1.02 42.32
C PRO A 20 3.73 -0.17 43.17
N ASP A 21 5.04 -0.37 43.27
CA ASP A 21 5.64 -1.40 44.11
C ASP A 21 5.62 -0.92 45.57
N SER A 22 4.51 -1.13 46.28
CA SER A 22 4.42 -0.85 47.72
C SER A 22 4.48 -2.13 48.54
N ALA A 23 5.20 -2.08 49.66
CA ALA A 23 5.31 -3.19 50.60
C ALA A 23 3.97 -3.55 51.31
N ASP A 24 2.92 -2.73 51.15
CA ASP A 24 1.57 -3.01 51.65
C ASP A 24 0.69 -3.61 50.53
N GLU A 25 0.07 -4.76 50.81
CA GLU A 25 -0.58 -5.70 49.87
C GLU A 25 -1.81 -5.18 49.07
N VAL A 26 -2.09 -3.88 48.98
CA VAL A 26 -3.26 -3.37 48.23
C VAL A 26 -2.96 -2.02 47.54
N ALA A 27 -2.00 -2.00 46.62
CA ALA A 27 -1.85 -0.87 45.70
C ALA A 27 -2.81 -1.01 44.51
N SER A 28 -3.80 -0.12 44.41
CA SER A 28 -4.67 -0.05 43.22
C SER A 28 -3.87 0.39 41.98
N PRO A 29 -4.07 -0.23 40.81
CA PRO A 29 -3.45 0.22 39.56
C PRO A 29 -3.83 1.67 39.24
N LEU A 30 -2.85 2.48 38.84
CA LEU A 30 -3.06 3.84 38.33
C LEU A 30 -3.19 3.77 36.81
N LEU A 31 -4.35 4.17 36.28
CA LEU A 31 -4.55 4.36 34.85
C LEU A 31 -3.99 5.73 34.43
N ILE A 32 -3.03 5.74 33.52
CA ILE A 32 -2.38 6.96 33.01
C ILE A 32 -2.75 7.12 31.54
N GLU A 33 -3.41 8.23 31.20
CA GLU A 33 -3.64 8.61 29.80
C GLU A 33 -2.33 8.99 29.13
N THR A 34 -2.14 8.55 27.89
CA THR A 34 -0.95 8.89 27.10
C THR A 34 -1.35 9.29 25.69
N ALA A 35 -0.60 10.19 25.09
CA ALA A 35 -0.82 10.62 23.72
C ALA A 35 0.50 11.03 23.08
N LEU A 36 0.68 10.69 21.81
CA LEU A 36 1.78 11.21 21.01
C LEU A 36 1.45 12.64 20.59
N PHE A 37 2.29 13.61 20.98
CA PHE A 37 2.12 15.05 20.68
C PHE A 37 0.90 15.75 21.31
N GLY A 38 0.32 15.19 22.38
CA GLY A 38 -0.85 15.75 23.06
C GLY A 38 -2.18 15.22 22.52
N LYS A 39 -3.28 15.42 23.27
CA LYS A 39 -4.61 14.91 22.91
C LYS A 39 -5.14 15.70 21.70
N PRO A 40 -5.46 15.06 20.55
CA PRO A 40 -6.19 15.76 19.50
C PRO A 40 -7.54 16.23 20.06
N SER A 41 -7.97 17.44 19.71
CA SER A 41 -9.28 17.96 20.15
C SER A 41 -10.37 16.99 19.69
N THR A 42 -11.16 16.48 20.64
CA THR A 42 -12.23 15.49 20.44
C THR A 42 -13.42 15.98 19.61
N ASP A 43 -13.32 17.14 18.96
CA ASP A 43 -14.45 17.81 18.31
C ASP A 43 -14.78 17.31 16.89
N VAL A 44 -13.99 16.42 16.26
CA VAL A 44 -14.16 16.12 14.82
C VAL A 44 -14.65 14.69 14.49
N LEU A 45 -14.77 13.77 15.44
CA LEU A 45 -15.18 12.38 15.13
C LEU A 45 -16.32 11.86 16.01
N ARG A 46 -17.45 12.59 16.07
CA ARG A 46 -18.73 11.99 16.46
C ARG A 46 -19.43 11.46 15.20
N GLY A 47 -19.10 10.24 14.82
CA GLY A 47 -19.79 9.59 13.71
C GLY A 47 -19.40 8.14 13.41
N ALA A 48 -18.21 7.69 13.82
CA ALA A 48 -17.81 6.29 13.68
C ALA A 48 -17.97 5.57 15.01
N LEU A 49 -18.66 4.44 14.98
CA LEU A 49 -18.87 3.54 16.11
C LEU A 49 -17.50 3.08 16.65
N LEU A 50 -17.38 3.07 17.97
CA LEU A 50 -16.25 2.53 18.73
C LEU A 50 -15.93 1.10 18.26
N SER A 51 -14.88 0.98 17.44
CA SER A 51 -14.03 -0.20 17.38
C SER A 51 -12.79 0.09 18.23
N ASP A 52 -12.06 -0.94 18.67
CA ASP A 52 -10.77 -0.83 19.39
C ASP A 52 -9.69 -0.24 18.47
N ASP A 53 -9.92 1.00 18.01
CA ASP A 53 -9.25 1.60 16.87
C ASP A 53 -7.87 2.12 17.26
N ILE A 54 -6.85 1.62 16.58
CA ILE A 54 -5.50 2.15 16.61
C ILE A 54 -5.57 3.62 16.17
N LEU A 55 -5.43 4.54 17.11
CA LEU A 55 -5.60 5.98 16.85
C LEU A 55 -4.56 6.53 15.86
N LEU A 56 -3.42 5.85 15.71
CA LEU A 56 -2.29 6.27 14.88
C LEU A 56 -1.59 5.07 14.21
N PRO A 57 -2.12 4.55 13.08
CA PRO A 57 -1.60 3.34 12.44
C PRO A 57 -0.13 3.40 12.03
N ASN A 58 0.34 4.57 11.59
CA ASN A 58 1.77 4.81 11.30
C ASN A 58 2.66 4.71 12.55
N VAL A 59 2.16 5.10 13.72
CA VAL A 59 2.90 5.01 14.98
C VAL A 59 2.95 3.57 15.46
N ALA A 60 1.85 2.82 15.30
CA ALA A 60 1.82 1.39 15.55
C ALA A 60 2.81 0.64 14.65
N ALA A 61 2.84 0.96 13.34
CA ALA A 61 3.84 0.43 12.42
C ALA A 61 5.28 0.77 12.85
N LEU A 62 5.55 2.00 13.30
CA LEU A 62 6.87 2.40 13.79
C LEU A 62 7.27 1.66 15.08
N SER A 63 6.32 1.49 16.02
CA SER A 63 6.53 0.68 17.23
C SER A 63 6.95 -0.74 16.85
N PHE A 64 6.25 -1.34 15.89
CA PHE A 64 6.57 -2.67 15.38
C PHE A 64 7.95 -2.69 14.71
N ALA A 65 8.24 -1.76 13.79
CA ALA A 65 9.53 -1.66 13.10
C ALA A 65 10.75 -1.52 14.03
N THR A 66 10.55 -0.99 15.24
CA THR A 66 11.60 -0.79 16.25
C THR A 66 11.63 -1.87 17.34
N ALA A 67 10.68 -2.81 17.31
CA ALA A 67 10.64 -3.92 18.24
C ALA A 67 11.82 -4.88 18.02
N LYS A 68 12.43 -5.35 19.10
CA LYS A 68 13.60 -6.25 19.04
C LYS A 68 13.26 -7.69 18.65
N ASN A 69 11.98 -8.05 18.70
CA ASN A 69 11.50 -9.43 18.58
C ASN A 69 10.54 -9.60 17.40
N LEU A 70 10.81 -8.92 16.28
CA LEU A 70 10.04 -9.17 15.06
C LEU A 70 10.35 -10.55 14.50
N ASP A 71 9.32 -11.23 13.98
CA ASP A 71 9.47 -12.58 13.45
C ASP A 71 10.35 -12.60 12.19
N THR A 72 10.29 -11.55 11.35
CA THR A 72 11.08 -11.47 10.11
C THR A 72 11.56 -10.06 9.76
N ASP A 73 12.64 -9.98 8.97
CA ASP A 73 13.11 -8.72 8.37
C ASP A 73 12.08 -8.11 7.41
N GLU A 74 11.27 -8.94 6.73
CA GLU A 74 10.23 -8.45 5.83
C GLU A 74 9.13 -7.69 6.57
N MET A 75 8.70 -8.21 7.73
CA MET A 75 7.75 -7.50 8.60
C MET A 75 8.29 -6.14 9.00
N ARG A 76 9.57 -6.09 9.41
CA ARG A 76 10.24 -4.83 9.77
C ARG A 76 10.21 -3.84 8.62
N ASP A 77 10.65 -4.27 7.44
CA ASP A 77 10.78 -3.43 6.27
C ASP A 77 9.41 -2.90 5.80
N PHE A 78 8.39 -3.76 5.82
CA PHE A 78 7.01 -3.39 5.50
C PHE A 78 6.45 -2.33 6.45
N CYS A 79 6.72 -2.48 7.76
CA CYS A 79 6.33 -1.49 8.77
C CYS A 79 7.07 -0.16 8.61
N ILE A 80 8.36 -0.18 8.22
CA ILE A 80 9.12 1.04 7.89
C ILE A 80 8.45 1.78 6.73
N TRP A 81 8.08 1.09 5.65
CA TRP A 81 7.37 1.71 4.52
C TRP A 81 6.01 2.31 4.93
N GLN A 82 5.20 1.57 5.70
CA GLN A 82 3.91 2.07 6.18
C GLN A 82 4.04 3.33 7.02
N CYS A 83 4.96 3.36 7.99
CA CYS A 83 5.11 4.53 8.87
C CYS A 83 5.63 5.75 8.09
N ALA A 84 6.43 5.53 7.05
CA ALA A 84 6.97 6.59 6.20
C ALA A 84 5.93 7.19 5.26
N LEU A 85 4.87 6.44 4.92
CA LEU A 85 3.91 6.84 3.91
C LEU A 85 3.21 8.16 4.24
N VAL A 86 2.74 8.32 5.49
CA VAL A 86 2.02 9.53 5.95
C VAL A 86 2.92 10.63 6.49
N ARG A 87 4.24 10.43 6.46
CA ARG A 87 5.18 11.44 6.92
C ARG A 87 5.12 12.66 6.00
N THR A 88 5.35 13.85 6.54
CA THR A 88 5.63 15.04 5.74
C THR A 88 7.07 15.49 5.95
N SER A 89 7.61 16.19 4.96
CA SER A 89 8.96 16.76 4.97
C SER A 89 8.92 18.12 4.29
N SER A 90 9.88 19.01 4.54
CA SER A 90 9.99 20.26 3.78
C SER A 90 10.50 20.03 2.36
N ARG A 91 11.28 18.96 2.16
CA ARG A 91 11.79 18.52 0.84
C ARG A 91 11.24 17.12 0.55
N PRO A 92 10.56 16.90 -0.59
CA PRO A 92 10.02 15.59 -0.95
C PRO A 92 11.06 14.47 -0.91
N VAL A 93 12.28 14.72 -1.41
CA VAL A 93 13.36 13.72 -1.45
C VAL A 93 13.78 13.22 -0.06
N ASP A 94 13.75 14.09 0.95
CA ASP A 94 14.12 13.76 2.32
C ASP A 94 13.21 12.69 2.94
N MET A 95 12.01 12.47 2.38
CA MET A 95 11.14 11.37 2.82
C MET A 95 11.77 10.00 2.54
N ALA A 96 12.37 9.81 1.36
CA ALA A 96 13.07 8.58 0.99
C ALA A 96 14.37 8.42 1.79
N PHE A 97 15.17 9.49 1.90
CA PHE A 97 16.42 9.46 2.68
C PHE A 97 16.19 9.19 4.17
N SER A 98 15.05 9.61 4.71
CA SER A 98 14.77 9.41 6.13
C SER A 98 14.61 7.95 6.56
N ILE A 99 14.38 7.05 5.61
CA ILE A 99 14.17 5.62 5.89
C ILE A 99 15.28 4.72 5.35
N MET A 100 16.16 5.22 4.48
CA MET A 100 17.22 4.40 3.87
C MET A 100 18.08 3.69 4.93
N GLY A 101 18.49 4.40 5.99
CA GLY A 101 19.30 3.83 7.05
C GLY A 101 18.57 2.76 7.89
N MET A 102 17.26 2.95 8.13
CA MET A 102 16.44 1.92 8.80
C MET A 102 16.26 0.68 7.93
N LEU A 103 16.26 0.88 6.60
CA LEU A 103 16.27 -0.18 5.61
C LEU A 103 17.68 -0.64 5.29
N GLY A 104 18.75 -0.26 5.99
CA GLY A 104 20.11 -0.75 5.70
C GLY A 104 20.64 -0.40 4.30
N VAL A 105 20.09 0.65 3.68
CA VAL A 105 20.51 1.19 2.39
C VAL A 105 21.13 2.56 2.60
N MET A 106 22.15 2.90 1.81
CA MET A 106 22.75 4.21 1.78
C MET A 106 22.81 4.70 0.33
N LEU A 107 21.92 5.64 -0.02
CA LEU A 107 21.99 6.36 -1.30
C LEU A 107 22.93 7.57 -1.15
N ASP A 108 23.50 8.05 -2.25
CA ASP A 108 24.20 9.35 -2.28
C ASP A 108 23.17 10.47 -2.49
N PRO A 109 22.92 11.34 -1.50
CA PRO A 109 21.92 12.41 -1.66
C PRO A 109 22.27 13.43 -2.74
N SER A 110 23.53 13.51 -3.18
CA SER A 110 23.96 14.46 -4.21
C SER A 110 23.52 14.05 -5.63
N ASP A 111 23.05 12.82 -5.81
CA ASP A 111 22.53 12.31 -7.08
C ASP A 111 21.08 12.73 -7.37
N PHE A 112 20.38 13.38 -6.41
CA PHE A 112 18.95 13.67 -6.49
C PHE A 112 18.64 15.16 -6.30
N ASP A 113 17.62 15.64 -7.03
CA ASP A 113 17.05 16.97 -6.80
C ASP A 113 16.23 17.01 -5.49
N VAL A 114 16.03 18.20 -4.92
CA VAL A 114 15.25 18.38 -3.68
C VAL A 114 13.81 17.89 -3.81
N ASP A 115 13.26 17.95 -5.03
CA ASP A 115 11.90 17.49 -5.33
C ASP A 115 11.86 16.07 -5.92
N ASP A 116 13.02 15.43 -6.20
CA ASP A 116 13.09 14.09 -6.82
C ASP A 116 12.81 12.94 -5.84
N ARG A 117 11.61 12.95 -5.24
CA ARG A 117 11.14 11.89 -4.36
C ARG A 117 10.98 10.57 -5.10
N LEU A 118 10.50 10.61 -6.34
CA LEU A 118 10.21 9.40 -7.10
C LEU A 118 11.51 8.69 -7.48
N GLY A 119 12.49 9.40 -8.02
CA GLY A 119 13.80 8.86 -8.37
C GLY A 119 14.52 8.29 -7.15
N ALA A 120 14.52 9.02 -6.03
CA ALA A 120 15.09 8.52 -4.77
C ALA A 120 14.38 7.26 -4.25
N THR A 121 13.04 7.18 -4.40
CA THR A 121 12.28 5.98 -3.99
C THR A 121 12.58 4.78 -4.89
N ILE A 122 12.69 4.99 -6.20
CA ILE A 122 13.10 3.94 -7.16
C ILE A 122 14.51 3.45 -6.82
N ALA A 123 15.47 4.35 -6.63
CA ALA A 123 16.84 3.99 -6.27
C ALA A 123 16.90 3.20 -4.95
N LEU A 124 16.14 3.62 -3.93
CA LEU A 124 16.03 2.91 -2.66
C LEU A 124 15.46 1.50 -2.83
N ALA A 125 14.32 1.37 -3.52
CA ALA A 125 13.67 0.09 -3.77
C ALA A 125 14.57 -0.88 -4.55
N ARG A 126 15.30 -0.37 -5.55
CA ARG A 126 16.26 -1.14 -6.34
C ARG A 126 17.42 -1.66 -5.51
N GLU A 127 17.99 -0.82 -4.64
CA GLU A 127 19.09 -1.22 -3.79
C GLU A 127 18.66 -2.27 -2.74
N ILE A 128 17.45 -2.16 -2.19
CA ILE A 128 16.86 -3.20 -1.32
C ILE A 128 16.81 -4.55 -2.06
N LEU A 129 16.27 -4.57 -3.28
CA LEU A 129 16.20 -5.79 -4.09
C LEU A 129 17.59 -6.32 -4.47
N ARG A 130 18.55 -5.44 -4.77
CA ARG A 130 19.94 -5.82 -5.08
C ARG A 130 20.63 -6.52 -3.91
N GLN A 131 20.26 -6.17 -2.68
CA GLN A 131 20.72 -6.86 -1.46
C GLN A 131 20.04 -8.23 -1.25
N GLY A 132 19.17 -8.67 -2.16
CA GLY A 132 18.47 -9.96 -2.10
C GLY A 132 17.24 -9.98 -1.19
N ARG A 133 16.77 -8.80 -0.75
CA ARG A 133 15.58 -8.62 0.09
C ARG A 133 14.30 -8.55 -0.75
N ASN A 134 13.17 -8.59 -0.06
CA ASN A 134 11.84 -8.67 -0.67
C ASN A 134 11.32 -7.28 -1.06
N ALA A 135 10.37 -7.24 -2.00
CA ALA A 135 9.61 -6.05 -2.36
C ALA A 135 8.59 -5.69 -1.25
N SER A 136 9.10 -5.33 -0.07
CA SER A 136 8.34 -5.11 1.16
C SER A 136 7.43 -3.89 1.15
N TRP A 137 7.35 -3.13 0.05
CA TRP A 137 6.38 -2.05 -0.13
C TRP A 137 5.06 -2.52 -0.77
N LEU A 138 5.01 -3.74 -1.30
CA LEU A 138 3.81 -4.23 -1.99
C LEU A 138 2.64 -4.38 -1.02
N GLY A 139 1.56 -3.63 -1.27
CA GLY A 139 0.34 -3.68 -0.47
C GLY A 139 0.39 -2.89 0.85
N ILE A 140 1.36 -1.97 1.03
CA ILE A 140 1.46 -1.11 2.24
C ILE A 140 0.22 -0.25 2.48
N SER A 141 -0.55 0.06 1.44
CA SER A 141 -1.86 0.65 1.56
C SER A 141 -2.72 0.26 0.37
N VAL A 142 -3.73 -0.58 0.62
CA VAL A 142 -4.68 -1.03 -0.41
C VAL A 142 -5.81 -0.03 -0.65
N ASN A 143 -6.02 0.89 0.28
CA ASN A 143 -7.08 1.90 0.25
C ASN A 143 -6.65 3.21 -0.43
N LEU A 144 -5.35 3.38 -0.65
CA LEU A 144 -4.84 4.50 -1.44
C LEU A 144 -4.73 4.09 -2.91
N PRO A 145 -5.05 5.00 -3.86
CA PRO A 145 -4.83 4.75 -5.26
C PRO A 145 -3.33 4.44 -5.54
N PRO A 146 -3.02 3.54 -6.48
CA PRO A 146 -1.65 3.34 -6.95
C PRO A 146 -1.05 4.62 -7.55
N CYS A 147 0.26 4.82 -7.39
CA CYS A 147 0.99 5.90 -8.04
C CYS A 147 1.04 5.68 -9.56
N ARG A 148 0.75 6.71 -10.35
CA ARG A 148 0.71 6.59 -11.81
C ARG A 148 2.08 6.40 -12.47
N TYR A 149 3.14 6.82 -11.79
CA TYR A 149 4.52 6.69 -12.26
C TYR A 149 5.22 5.44 -11.69
N LEU A 150 4.78 4.95 -10.52
CA LEU A 150 5.35 3.80 -9.83
C LEU A 150 4.23 2.97 -9.17
N SER A 151 3.45 2.25 -9.98
CA SER A 151 2.18 1.66 -9.54
C SER A 151 2.28 0.63 -8.40
N THR A 152 3.48 0.09 -8.15
CA THR A 152 3.69 -0.81 -7.00
C THR A 152 3.67 -0.08 -5.66
N PHE A 153 3.70 1.26 -5.67
CA PHE A 153 3.51 2.12 -4.51
C PHE A 153 2.13 2.80 -4.58
N PRO A 154 1.53 3.13 -3.41
CA PRO A 154 0.41 4.07 -3.37
C PRO A 154 0.86 5.46 -3.83
N VAL A 155 -0.11 6.31 -4.16
CA VAL A 155 0.14 7.73 -4.45
C VAL A 155 0.96 8.38 -3.34
N PHE A 156 2.00 9.09 -3.73
CA PHE A 156 2.88 9.78 -2.80
C PHE A 156 2.17 11.01 -2.22
N PRO A 157 2.10 11.15 -0.89
CA PRO A 157 1.47 12.33 -0.31
C PRO A 157 2.26 13.59 -0.61
N GLN A 158 1.56 14.68 -0.88
CA GLN A 158 2.14 16.02 -0.96
C GLN A 158 2.67 16.44 0.41
N THR A 159 3.85 17.04 0.37
CA THR A 159 4.50 17.61 1.54
C THR A 159 3.84 18.93 1.93
N SER A 160 3.47 19.06 3.20
CA SER A 160 3.04 20.33 3.78
C SER A 160 3.76 20.57 5.09
N VAL A 161 4.25 21.80 5.28
CA VAL A 161 4.83 22.27 6.56
C VAL A 161 3.78 22.23 7.68
N ALA A 162 2.48 22.29 7.34
CA ALA A 162 1.38 22.19 8.29
C ALA A 162 1.15 20.76 8.83
N GLY A 163 1.96 19.77 8.42
CA GLY A 163 1.98 18.44 9.02
C GLY A 163 0.88 17.48 8.57
N GLN A 164 -0.01 17.90 7.66
CA GLN A 164 -1.04 17.03 7.09
C GLN A 164 -0.60 16.51 5.73
N ALA A 165 -0.54 15.18 5.60
CA ALA A 165 -0.26 14.48 4.34
C ALA A 165 -1.55 14.42 3.51
N THR A 166 -1.53 15.01 2.31
CA THR A 166 -2.67 14.97 1.37
C THR A 166 -2.26 14.40 0.03
N TYR A 167 -3.22 13.96 -0.79
CA TYR A 167 -2.97 13.60 -2.19
C TYR A 167 -4.04 14.19 -3.10
N ASP A 168 -3.68 14.41 -4.37
CA ASP A 168 -4.60 14.97 -5.36
C ASP A 168 -5.53 13.91 -5.94
N LEU A 169 -6.81 14.25 -6.02
CA LEU A 169 -7.82 13.40 -6.64
C LEU A 169 -7.81 13.59 -8.16
N PRO A 170 -8.06 12.53 -8.96
CA PRO A 170 -8.18 12.66 -10.41
C PRO A 170 -9.27 13.65 -10.86
N SER A 171 -10.32 13.83 -10.07
CA SER A 171 -11.43 14.77 -10.32
C SER A 171 -11.11 16.23 -10.00
N GLY A 172 -9.89 16.53 -9.54
CA GLY A 172 -9.55 17.78 -8.88
C GLY A 172 -9.92 17.76 -7.39
N GLY A 173 -9.12 18.47 -6.58
CA GLY A 173 -9.24 18.51 -5.12
C GLY A 173 -8.17 17.70 -4.40
N ARG A 174 -8.09 17.88 -3.07
CA ARG A 174 -7.14 17.22 -2.18
C ARG A 174 -7.86 16.37 -1.15
N GLN A 175 -7.34 15.18 -0.89
CA GLN A 175 -7.82 14.31 0.18
C GLN A 175 -6.72 14.06 1.21
N LEU A 176 -7.08 14.02 2.49
CA LEU A 176 -6.17 13.63 3.56
C LEU A 176 -5.78 12.16 3.40
N VAL A 177 -4.50 11.87 3.53
CA VAL A 177 -3.99 10.50 3.58
C VAL A 177 -4.27 9.95 4.97
N GLN A 178 -5.24 9.05 5.04
CA GLN A 178 -5.55 8.30 6.24
C GLN A 178 -5.11 6.86 6.02
N LEU A 179 -4.17 6.39 6.85
CA LEU A 179 -3.94 4.96 6.97
C LEU A 179 -5.13 4.40 7.75
N ALA A 180 -5.88 3.51 7.10
CA ALA A 180 -7.01 2.85 7.73
C ALA A 180 -6.57 1.68 8.63
N GLU A 181 -5.36 1.16 8.44
CA GLU A 181 -4.91 -0.10 9.04
C GLU A 181 -3.44 -0.01 9.42
N ALA A 182 -3.07 -0.67 10.52
CA ALA A 182 -1.69 -0.98 10.87
C ALA A 182 -1.53 -2.50 10.75
N ILE A 183 -0.79 -2.95 9.74
CA ILE A 183 -0.74 -4.36 9.35
C ILE A 183 0.69 -4.81 9.03
N TYR A 184 0.92 -6.10 8.83
CA TYR A 184 2.19 -6.63 8.32
C TYR A 184 1.98 -7.96 7.59
N PRO A 185 2.83 -8.27 6.60
CA PRO A 185 2.82 -9.58 5.94
C PRO A 185 3.20 -10.66 6.95
N ASN A 186 2.53 -11.80 6.88
CA ASN A 186 2.75 -12.94 7.76
C ASN A 186 2.95 -14.22 6.94
N ASP A 187 4.02 -14.94 7.27
CA ASP A 187 4.51 -16.11 6.56
C ASP A 187 3.64 -17.38 6.75
N ILE A 188 2.61 -17.35 7.60
CA ILE A 188 1.65 -18.46 7.75
C ILE A 188 0.99 -18.83 6.40
N GLY A 189 0.93 -17.90 5.44
CA GLY A 189 0.19 -18.04 4.19
C GLY A 189 0.73 -19.01 3.14
N LEU A 190 1.86 -19.72 3.33
CA LEU A 190 2.49 -20.59 2.31
C LEU A 190 2.84 -19.88 0.97
N PHE A 191 2.72 -18.56 0.88
CA PHE A 191 3.00 -17.81 -0.33
C PHE A 191 4.48 -17.43 -0.38
N PRO A 192 5.15 -17.60 -1.53
CA PRO A 192 6.55 -17.22 -1.66
C PRO A 192 6.69 -15.71 -1.49
N HIS A 193 7.77 -15.28 -0.84
CA HIS A 193 8.13 -13.88 -0.74
C HIS A 193 8.31 -13.24 -2.13
N HIS A 194 7.91 -11.97 -2.25
CA HIS A 194 8.02 -11.20 -3.50
C HIS A 194 9.44 -10.75 -3.74
N LYS A 195 10.27 -11.67 -4.21
CA LYS A 195 11.62 -11.37 -4.71
C LYS A 195 11.54 -10.89 -6.16
N GLY A 196 12.56 -10.14 -6.56
CA GLY A 196 12.59 -9.59 -7.91
C GLY A 196 13.75 -8.66 -8.15
N SER A 197 13.63 -7.91 -9.24
CA SER A 197 14.55 -6.83 -9.61
C SER A 197 13.74 -5.65 -10.11
N MET A 198 14.23 -4.43 -9.92
CA MET A 198 13.59 -3.23 -10.44
C MET A 198 14.52 -2.48 -11.39
N ASP A 199 13.98 -2.03 -12.53
CA ASP A 199 14.74 -1.24 -13.50
C ASP A 199 14.83 0.24 -13.10
N GLU A 200 15.66 1.00 -13.81
CA GLU A 200 15.88 2.44 -13.58
C GLU A 200 14.59 3.28 -13.66
N THR A 201 13.55 2.76 -14.31
CA THR A 201 12.28 3.46 -14.52
C THR A 201 11.19 3.01 -13.53
N GLY A 202 11.53 2.16 -12.56
CA GLY A 202 10.60 1.71 -11.53
C GLY A 202 9.76 0.50 -11.89
N TYR A 203 10.05 -0.20 -13.00
CA TYR A 203 9.37 -1.47 -13.30
C TYR A 203 9.95 -2.59 -12.45
N LEU A 204 9.09 -3.20 -11.63
CA LEU A 204 9.40 -4.36 -10.81
C LEU A 204 9.14 -5.65 -11.61
N LEU A 205 10.20 -6.41 -11.85
CA LEU A 205 10.13 -7.79 -12.31
C LEU A 205 9.99 -8.72 -11.10
N LEU A 206 8.89 -9.45 -11.01
CA LEU A 206 8.65 -10.43 -9.95
C LEU A 206 7.99 -11.70 -10.50
N ASP A 207 8.14 -12.80 -9.77
CA ASP A 207 7.28 -13.96 -9.98
C ASP A 207 6.27 -14.07 -8.84
N ALA A 208 5.00 -14.32 -9.17
CA ALA A 208 3.95 -14.49 -8.17
C ALA A 208 2.88 -15.48 -8.63
N LEU A 209 2.12 -16.01 -7.67
CA LEU A 209 0.92 -16.77 -7.98
C LEU A 209 -0.16 -15.83 -8.52
N ALA A 210 -0.82 -16.21 -9.60
CA ALA A 210 -1.85 -15.38 -10.20
C ALA A 210 -2.97 -16.19 -10.86
N VAL A 211 -4.12 -15.52 -11.01
CA VAL A 211 -5.25 -15.99 -11.82
C VAL A 211 -5.74 -14.86 -12.72
N MET A 212 -6.15 -15.19 -13.94
CA MET A 212 -6.69 -14.22 -14.89
C MET A 212 -8.08 -13.76 -14.47
N VAL A 213 -8.34 -12.47 -14.58
CA VAL A 213 -9.63 -11.87 -14.27
C VAL A 213 -10.12 -11.00 -15.41
N VAL A 214 -11.43 -10.93 -15.61
CA VAL A 214 -12.07 -10.15 -16.67
C VAL A 214 -13.08 -9.20 -16.05
N ALA A 215 -13.04 -7.93 -16.43
CA ALA A 215 -13.96 -6.92 -15.92
C ALA A 215 -15.41 -7.25 -16.32
N THR A 216 -16.33 -7.21 -15.37
CA THR A 216 -17.75 -7.40 -15.66
C THR A 216 -18.31 -6.11 -16.27
N PRO A 217 -18.90 -6.15 -17.48
CA PRO A 217 -19.61 -5.00 -18.03
C PRO A 217 -20.76 -4.61 -17.11
N ALA A 218 -20.99 -3.31 -16.91
CA ALA A 218 -22.08 -2.80 -16.05
C ALA A 218 -23.49 -3.26 -16.46
N THR A 219 -23.65 -3.89 -17.63
CA THR A 219 -24.93 -4.28 -18.24
C THR A 219 -25.25 -5.77 -18.13
N THR A 220 -24.35 -6.61 -17.59
CA THR A 220 -24.55 -8.06 -17.59
C THR A 220 -25.38 -8.50 -16.39
N THR A 221 -26.52 -9.13 -16.68
CA THR A 221 -27.57 -9.59 -15.74
C THR A 221 -27.17 -10.87 -14.98
N THR A 222 -25.89 -11.04 -14.67
CA THR A 222 -25.41 -12.14 -13.83
C THR A 222 -25.66 -11.75 -12.38
N THR A 223 -26.07 -12.70 -11.54
CA THR A 223 -26.37 -12.54 -10.10
C THR A 223 -25.50 -11.45 -9.48
N THR A 224 -26.07 -10.26 -9.30
CA THR A 224 -25.34 -9.09 -8.85
C THR A 224 -24.88 -9.37 -7.42
N MET A 225 -23.56 -9.43 -7.21
CA MET A 225 -23.01 -9.48 -5.84
C MET A 225 -23.61 -8.33 -5.03
N SER A 226 -23.99 -8.62 -3.78
CA SER A 226 -24.43 -7.58 -2.86
C SER A 226 -23.38 -6.47 -2.77
N ALA A 227 -23.83 -5.23 -2.61
CA ALA A 227 -22.94 -4.06 -2.55
C ALA A 227 -21.88 -4.19 -1.44
N ASP A 228 -22.20 -4.92 -0.37
CA ASP A 228 -21.35 -5.08 0.81
C ASP A 228 -20.40 -6.28 0.73
N LEU A 229 -20.56 -7.17 -0.26
CA LEU A 229 -19.73 -8.36 -0.40
C LEU A 229 -18.53 -8.10 -1.32
N LEU A 230 -17.35 -8.58 -0.92
CA LEU A 230 -16.13 -8.50 -1.72
C LEU A 230 -15.94 -9.67 -2.69
N TYR A 231 -16.66 -10.77 -2.48
CA TYR A 231 -16.67 -11.95 -3.34
C TYR A 231 -17.95 -12.75 -3.12
N ASP A 232 -18.27 -13.65 -4.05
CA ASP A 232 -19.50 -14.46 -4.05
C ASP A 232 -19.41 -15.75 -3.20
N ASP A 233 -18.22 -16.34 -3.11
CA ASP A 233 -17.94 -17.54 -2.32
C ASP A 233 -16.60 -17.38 -1.58
N ALA A 234 -16.57 -17.67 -0.28
CA ALA A 234 -15.38 -17.45 0.56
C ALA A 234 -14.26 -18.49 0.36
N MET A 235 -14.60 -19.71 -0.02
CA MET A 235 -13.62 -20.79 -0.22
C MET A 235 -13.10 -20.82 -1.65
N ARG A 236 -13.97 -20.53 -2.63
CA ARG A 236 -13.63 -20.55 -4.05
C ARG A 236 -14.41 -19.46 -4.80
N PRO A 237 -13.99 -18.19 -4.69
CA PRO A 237 -14.62 -17.10 -5.41
C PRO A 237 -14.69 -17.40 -6.91
N THR A 238 -15.77 -16.98 -7.55
CA THR A 238 -15.86 -16.88 -9.02
C THR A 238 -15.96 -15.43 -9.48
N GLN A 239 -16.40 -14.55 -8.57
CA GLN A 239 -16.46 -13.11 -8.76
C GLN A 239 -15.74 -12.40 -7.61
N LEU A 240 -15.01 -11.34 -7.94
CA LEU A 240 -14.24 -10.52 -7.02
C LEU A 240 -14.62 -9.05 -7.20
N LYS A 241 -14.78 -8.33 -6.10
CA LYS A 241 -14.90 -6.88 -6.07
C LYS A 241 -13.59 -6.30 -5.56
N ALA A 242 -12.96 -5.47 -6.38
CA ALA A 242 -11.75 -4.76 -6.01
C ALA A 242 -12.07 -3.62 -5.03
N VAL A 243 -11.04 -3.13 -4.32
CA VAL A 243 -11.16 -2.00 -3.37
C VAL A 243 -11.66 -0.72 -4.04
N ASP A 244 -11.37 -0.54 -5.34
CA ASP A 244 -11.90 0.58 -6.15
C ASP A 244 -13.40 0.43 -6.51
N GLY A 245 -14.04 -0.65 -6.08
CA GLY A 245 -15.45 -0.96 -6.32
C GLY A 245 -15.74 -1.68 -7.63
N SER A 246 -14.74 -1.90 -8.49
CA SER A 246 -14.91 -2.61 -9.75
C SER A 246 -15.09 -4.12 -9.56
N THR A 247 -15.95 -4.75 -10.36
CA THR A 247 -16.24 -6.20 -10.29
C THR A 247 -15.57 -6.96 -11.41
N TRP A 248 -15.04 -8.13 -11.07
CA TRP A 248 -14.22 -8.97 -11.92
C TRP A 248 -14.65 -10.43 -11.82
N ILE A 249 -14.66 -11.13 -12.94
CA ILE A 249 -14.91 -12.56 -13.02
C ILE A 249 -13.59 -13.29 -13.16
N ILE A 250 -13.40 -14.35 -12.37
CA ILE A 250 -12.24 -15.23 -12.49
C ILE A 250 -12.41 -16.06 -13.77
N SER A 251 -11.47 -15.88 -14.69
CA SER A 251 -11.45 -16.66 -15.93
C SER A 251 -10.86 -18.03 -15.63
N ALA A 252 -11.62 -19.09 -15.93
CA ALA A 252 -11.12 -20.45 -15.81
C ALA A 252 -10.01 -20.67 -16.85
N ASP A 253 -8.77 -20.61 -16.37
CA ASP A 253 -7.57 -21.23 -16.93
C ASP A 253 -7.49 -21.15 -18.47
N VAL A 254 -7.21 -19.97 -19.03
CA VAL A 254 -6.53 -19.93 -20.34
C VAL A 254 -5.10 -20.37 -20.08
N ALA A 255 -4.93 -21.69 -19.95
CA ALA A 255 -3.65 -22.33 -19.96
C ALA A 255 -2.90 -21.81 -21.19
N THR A 256 -1.78 -21.14 -20.96
CA THR A 256 -0.76 -20.94 -21.97
C THR A 256 -0.41 -22.31 -22.53
N SER A 257 -0.95 -22.64 -23.70
CA SER A 257 -0.34 -23.64 -24.55
C SER A 257 1.11 -23.21 -24.72
N SER A 258 2.03 -24.15 -24.50
CA SER A 258 3.36 -24.07 -25.09
C SER A 258 3.20 -23.67 -26.56
N ASP A 259 4.15 -22.87 -27.06
CA ASP A 259 4.22 -22.27 -28.41
C ASP A 259 4.11 -23.26 -29.62
N SER A 260 3.63 -24.48 -29.41
CA SER A 260 3.44 -25.53 -30.42
C SER A 260 1.99 -25.74 -30.90
N ASP A 261 0.95 -25.31 -30.15
CA ASP A 261 -0.46 -25.53 -30.56
C ASP A 261 -1.21 -24.21 -30.76
N ARG A 262 -0.90 -23.55 -31.88
CA ARG A 262 -1.46 -22.25 -32.29
C ARG A 262 -2.69 -22.36 -33.21
N ALA A 263 -3.47 -23.42 -33.06
CA ALA A 263 -4.70 -23.60 -33.82
C ALA A 263 -5.90 -23.77 -32.86
N ALA A 264 -6.72 -22.72 -32.78
CA ALA A 264 -8.08 -22.70 -32.22
C ALA A 264 -8.29 -22.36 -30.73
N SER A 265 -7.42 -21.61 -30.07
CA SER A 265 -7.82 -20.85 -28.87
C SER A 265 -8.47 -19.52 -29.28
N PRO A 266 -9.63 -19.14 -28.71
CA PRO A 266 -10.20 -17.81 -28.94
C PRO A 266 -9.19 -16.72 -28.54
N PRO A 267 -9.19 -15.55 -29.22
CA PRO A 267 -8.29 -14.46 -28.85
C PRO A 267 -8.53 -14.08 -27.38
N LEU A 268 -7.44 -14.06 -26.61
CA LEU A 268 -7.46 -13.56 -25.24
C LEU A 268 -8.00 -12.12 -25.24
N PRO A 269 -8.87 -11.75 -24.29
CA PRO A 269 -9.31 -10.37 -24.17
C PRO A 269 -8.11 -9.47 -23.86
N GLU A 270 -7.84 -8.53 -24.75
CA GLU A 270 -6.90 -7.43 -24.52
C GLU A 270 -7.68 -6.20 -24.02
N PRO A 271 -7.18 -5.48 -22.99
CA PRO A 271 -5.97 -5.75 -22.20
C PRO A 271 -6.15 -6.91 -21.20
N ARG A 272 -5.07 -7.67 -20.96
CA ARG A 272 -5.06 -8.79 -20.00
C ARG A 272 -4.99 -8.27 -18.57
N SER A 273 -5.82 -8.81 -17.68
CA SER A 273 -5.81 -8.49 -16.24
C SER A 273 -5.65 -9.73 -15.38
N PHE A 274 -4.96 -9.57 -14.26
CA PHE A 274 -4.67 -10.65 -13.32
C PHE A 274 -4.92 -10.21 -11.88
N ALA A 275 -5.41 -11.13 -11.06
CA ALA A 275 -5.23 -11.06 -9.62
C ALA A 275 -3.89 -11.73 -9.28
N VAL A 276 -2.98 -10.99 -8.66
CA VAL A 276 -1.62 -11.42 -8.33
C VAL A 276 -1.48 -11.48 -6.82
N MET A 277 -1.23 -12.67 -6.28
CA MET A 277 -1.20 -12.93 -4.84
C MET A 277 -0.09 -12.13 -4.16
N LEU A 278 -0.43 -11.37 -3.13
CA LEU A 278 0.52 -10.73 -2.23
C LEU A 278 0.76 -11.57 -0.97
N GLY A 279 -0.25 -12.30 -0.53
CA GLY A 279 -0.16 -13.20 0.60
C GLY A 279 -1.00 -12.75 1.79
N PHE A 280 -0.59 -13.19 2.98
CA PHE A 280 -1.37 -13.10 4.20
C PHE A 280 -0.91 -11.93 5.06
N TYR A 281 -1.83 -11.14 5.60
CA TYR A 281 -1.55 -9.94 6.38
C TYR A 281 -2.32 -9.97 7.69
N ASN A 282 -1.63 -9.63 8.78
CA ASN A 282 -2.22 -9.48 10.11
C ASN A 282 -2.34 -8.01 10.48
N GLY A 283 -3.32 -7.67 11.33
CA GLY A 283 -3.35 -6.40 12.05
C GLY A 283 -2.29 -6.32 13.15
N ILE A 284 -2.08 -5.10 13.68
CA ILE A 284 -1.23 -4.81 14.84
C ILE A 284 -2.14 -4.36 16.00
N PRO A 285 -2.32 -5.12 17.10
CA PRO A 285 -1.73 -6.43 17.37
C PRO A 285 -2.30 -7.54 16.49
N ALA A 286 -1.61 -8.69 16.45
CA ALA A 286 -1.94 -9.82 15.59
C ALA A 286 -3.40 -10.26 15.76
N VAL A 287 -4.23 -9.96 14.76
CA VAL A 287 -5.61 -10.44 14.65
C VAL A 287 -5.79 -11.16 13.32
N THR A 288 -6.38 -12.36 13.36
CA THR A 288 -6.59 -13.22 12.18
C THR A 288 -8.02 -13.12 11.62
N THR A 289 -8.82 -12.18 12.11
CA THR A 289 -10.21 -12.00 11.69
C THR A 289 -10.28 -11.04 10.50
N GLY A 290 -11.12 -11.36 9.51
CA GLY A 290 -11.41 -10.49 8.37
C GLY A 290 -10.69 -10.92 7.09
N ASN A 291 -10.56 -9.95 6.16
CA ASN A 291 -9.99 -10.17 4.82
C ASN A 291 -8.47 -9.99 4.83
N THR A 292 -7.78 -10.97 5.40
CA THR A 292 -6.33 -10.97 5.63
C THR A 292 -5.51 -11.43 4.42
N LEU A 293 -6.13 -12.08 3.43
CA LEU A 293 -5.47 -12.48 2.20
C LEU A 293 -5.59 -11.36 1.15
N ARG A 294 -4.46 -10.95 0.56
CA ARG A 294 -4.41 -9.83 -0.39
C ARG A 294 -3.90 -10.26 -1.75
N ALA A 295 -4.46 -9.68 -2.80
CA ALA A 295 -3.95 -9.76 -4.15
C ALA A 295 -3.97 -8.39 -4.83
N MET A 296 -2.98 -8.09 -5.67
CA MET A 296 -3.00 -6.94 -6.58
C MET A 296 -3.84 -7.24 -7.80
N LEU A 297 -4.70 -6.31 -8.19
CA LEU A 297 -5.29 -6.30 -9.52
C LEU A 297 -4.32 -5.57 -10.45
N VAL A 298 -3.71 -6.30 -11.40
CA VAL A 298 -2.83 -5.73 -12.41
C VAL A 298 -3.46 -5.78 -13.79
N THR A 299 -3.23 -4.76 -14.61
CA THR A 299 -3.74 -4.69 -15.99
C THR A 299 -2.61 -4.34 -16.96
N GLU A 300 -2.55 -5.07 -18.07
CA GLU A 300 -1.58 -4.84 -19.14
C GLU A 300 -1.84 -3.48 -19.81
N HIS A 301 -0.81 -2.66 -19.93
CA HIS A 301 -0.87 -1.34 -20.59
C HIS A 301 0.13 -1.21 -21.75
N ALA A 302 1.08 -2.13 -21.83
CA ALA A 302 1.93 -2.37 -22.99
C ALA A 302 2.31 -3.86 -22.98
N LYS A 303 2.83 -4.38 -24.10
CA LYS A 303 3.17 -5.80 -24.23
C LYS A 303 4.00 -6.29 -23.04
N ASP A 304 3.43 -7.23 -22.28
CA ASP A 304 4.01 -7.87 -21.09
C ASP A 304 4.43 -6.87 -19.98
N ARG A 305 3.81 -5.68 -19.97
CA ARG A 305 3.98 -4.62 -18.97
C ARG A 305 2.65 -4.29 -18.33
N TYR A 306 2.64 -4.31 -17.01
CA TYR A 306 1.45 -4.21 -16.20
C TYR A 306 1.54 -3.03 -15.25
N HIS A 307 0.39 -2.49 -14.88
CA HIS A 307 0.28 -1.55 -13.78
C HIS A 307 -0.72 -2.07 -12.75
N VAL A 308 -0.50 -1.73 -11.48
CA VAL A 308 -1.46 -1.98 -10.42
C VAL A 308 -2.63 -1.02 -10.61
N ARG A 309 -3.84 -1.57 -10.68
CA ARG A 309 -5.09 -0.80 -10.78
C ARG A 309 -5.78 -0.69 -9.42
N SER A 310 -5.83 -1.79 -8.68
CA SER A 310 -6.48 -1.86 -7.37
C SER A 310 -6.01 -3.12 -6.64
N TYR A 311 -6.74 -3.52 -5.60
CA TYR A 311 -6.45 -4.69 -4.78
C TYR A 311 -7.73 -5.51 -4.55
N PHE A 312 -7.57 -6.80 -4.32
CA PHE A 312 -8.60 -7.69 -3.82
C PHE A 312 -8.27 -8.08 -2.37
N LEU A 313 -9.30 -8.10 -1.54
CA LEU A 313 -9.22 -8.56 -0.15
C LEU A 313 -10.08 -9.82 -0.02
N LEU A 314 -9.46 -10.88 0.47
CA LEU A 314 -10.02 -12.23 0.58
C LEU A 314 -9.92 -12.70 2.03
N SER A 315 -10.87 -13.51 2.48
CA SER A 315 -10.78 -14.15 3.79
C SER A 315 -9.74 -15.27 3.82
N THR A 316 -9.42 -15.72 5.03
CA THR A 316 -8.61 -16.91 5.30
C THR A 316 -9.16 -18.18 4.64
N GLU A 317 -10.47 -18.26 4.40
CA GLU A 317 -11.10 -19.44 3.79
C GLU A 317 -10.64 -19.66 2.34
N ALA A 318 -10.23 -18.59 1.64
CA ALA A 318 -9.73 -18.64 0.28
C ALA A 318 -8.27 -19.13 0.18
N LEU A 319 -7.59 -19.39 1.31
CA LEU A 319 -6.16 -19.75 1.34
C LEU A 319 -5.86 -21.00 0.49
N GLN A 320 -6.65 -22.07 0.67
CA GLN A 320 -6.47 -23.31 -0.08
C GLN A 320 -6.66 -23.06 -1.59
N TRP A 321 -7.66 -22.27 -1.97
CA TRP A 321 -7.88 -21.92 -3.37
C TRP A 321 -6.73 -21.06 -3.93
N GLY A 322 -6.28 -20.04 -3.20
CA GLY A 322 -5.15 -19.19 -3.58
C GLY A 322 -3.85 -19.99 -3.80
N SER A 323 -3.63 -21.06 -3.02
CA SER A 323 -2.47 -21.95 -3.20
C SER A 323 -2.50 -22.76 -4.50
N THR A 324 -3.66 -22.88 -5.16
CA THR A 324 -3.81 -23.58 -6.45
C THR A 324 -3.51 -22.71 -7.67
N TRP A 325 -3.30 -21.40 -7.46
CA TRP A 325 -2.99 -20.46 -8.54
C TRP A 325 -1.64 -20.80 -9.18
N LYS A 326 -1.45 -20.41 -10.44
CA LYS A 326 -0.22 -20.69 -11.19
C LYS A 326 0.81 -19.60 -10.98
N LYS A 327 2.08 -19.97 -11.01
CA LYS A 327 3.19 -19.01 -10.96
C LYS A 327 3.34 -18.33 -12.33
N HIS A 328 3.33 -17.00 -12.34
CA HIS A 328 3.55 -16.16 -13.51
C HIS A 328 4.64 -15.13 -13.21
N GLN A 329 5.31 -14.68 -14.26
CA GLN A 329 6.26 -13.58 -14.19
C GLN A 329 5.57 -12.28 -14.63
N PHE A 330 5.77 -11.21 -13.87
CA PHE A 330 5.18 -9.90 -14.13
C PHE A 330 6.25 -8.82 -14.15
N CYS A 331 6.10 -7.88 -15.08
CA CYS A 331 6.85 -6.63 -15.12
C CYS A 331 5.86 -5.48 -14.78
N VAL A 332 5.90 -5.00 -13.54
CA VAL A 332 4.88 -4.09 -12.98
C VAL A 332 5.47 -2.71 -12.73
N GLY A 333 4.90 -1.67 -13.35
CA GLY A 333 5.35 -0.28 -13.20
C GLY A 333 4.26 0.72 -13.54
N GLY A 334 4.56 2.02 -13.39
CA GLY A 334 3.62 3.07 -13.76
C GLY A 334 3.36 3.14 -15.27
N PRO A 335 2.10 3.30 -15.70
CA PRO A 335 1.79 3.49 -17.12
C PRO A 335 2.18 4.89 -17.63
N GLU A 336 2.32 5.87 -16.73
CA GLU A 336 2.72 7.23 -17.07
C GLU A 336 4.24 7.36 -16.99
N LYS A 337 4.83 8.12 -17.92
CA LYS A 337 6.26 8.40 -17.90
C LYS A 337 6.54 9.47 -16.87
N TYR A 338 7.48 9.20 -15.97
CA TYR A 338 8.02 10.23 -15.11
C TYR A 338 8.88 11.21 -15.91
N SER A 339 8.64 12.51 -15.74
CA SER A 339 9.54 13.56 -16.19
C SER A 339 9.81 14.52 -15.03
N LEU A 340 11.08 14.81 -14.75
CA LEU A 340 11.52 15.71 -13.68
C LEU A 340 10.97 17.16 -13.79
N LEU A 341 10.26 17.48 -14.88
CA LEU A 341 9.76 18.82 -15.19
C LEU A 341 8.32 19.06 -14.71
N GLU A 342 7.58 18.03 -14.28
CA GLU A 342 6.15 18.14 -13.98
C GLU A 342 5.80 18.41 -12.50
N GLU A 343 6.73 18.26 -11.55
CA GLU A 343 6.48 18.61 -10.14
C GLU A 343 6.67 20.12 -9.83
N GLY A 344 7.04 20.93 -10.83
CA GLY A 344 7.34 22.37 -10.67
C GLY A 344 6.26 23.36 -11.12
N LEU A 345 5.07 22.93 -11.55
CA LEU A 345 4.01 23.85 -12.01
C LEU A 345 2.78 23.82 -11.10
N SER A 346 2.97 24.23 -9.85
CA SER A 346 1.87 24.76 -9.04
C SER A 346 2.31 25.96 -8.19
N ASP A 347 2.71 27.04 -8.83
CA ASP A 347 2.20 28.37 -8.49
C ASP A 347 2.69 29.42 -9.51
N GLN A 348 1.73 30.20 -10.02
CA GLN A 348 1.89 31.42 -10.81
C GLN A 348 2.43 31.27 -12.25
N ASP A 349 1.51 31.32 -13.22
CA ASP A 349 1.64 32.27 -14.32
C ASP A 349 0.25 32.69 -14.83
N TYR A 350 -0.27 33.73 -14.18
CA TYR A 350 -1.24 34.64 -14.79
C TYR A 350 -0.55 35.33 -15.98
N VAL A 351 -0.75 34.81 -17.20
CA VAL A 351 -0.49 35.64 -18.39
C VAL A 351 -1.65 36.63 -18.53
N HIS A 352 -1.34 37.86 -18.15
CA HIS A 352 -2.06 39.08 -18.49
C HIS A 352 -2.64 39.01 -19.91
N VAL A 353 -3.97 39.03 -20.01
CA VAL A 353 -4.65 39.44 -21.25
C VAL A 353 -4.33 40.92 -21.47
N PRO A 354 -3.70 41.33 -22.58
CA PRO A 354 -3.52 42.75 -22.87
C PRO A 354 -4.89 43.37 -23.18
N LYS A 355 -5.28 44.39 -22.42
CA LYS A 355 -6.38 45.28 -22.80
C LYS A 355 -6.02 45.97 -24.11
N ILE A 356 -6.71 45.59 -25.19
CA ILE A 356 -6.72 46.41 -26.41
C ILE A 356 -7.65 47.59 -26.12
N HIS A 357 -7.04 48.76 -25.91
CA HIS A 357 -7.71 50.03 -26.12
C HIS A 357 -7.68 50.34 -27.62
N SER A 358 -8.86 50.33 -28.25
CA SER A 358 -9.09 51.03 -29.51
C SER A 358 -10.14 52.11 -29.28
N SER A 359 -9.64 53.32 -29.01
CA SER A 359 -10.39 54.56 -29.18
C SER A 359 -10.06 55.10 -30.57
N SER A 360 -11.05 55.07 -31.47
CA SER A 360 -11.33 56.01 -32.57
C SER A 360 -12.62 55.56 -33.25
#